data_AF-A0A7J4I9P7-F1
#
_entry.id   AF-A0A7J4I9P7-F1
#
_cell.length_a   1.000
_cell.length_b   1.000
_cell.length_c   1.000
_cell.angle_alpha   90.00
_cell.angle_beta   90.00
_cell.angle_gamma   90.00
#
_symmetry.space_group_name_H-M   'P 1'
#
loop_
_entity.id
_entity.type
_entity.pdbx_description
1 polymer ?
#
loop_
_entity_poly.entity_id
_entity_poly.type
_entity_poly.pdbx_seq_one_letter_code
_entity_poly.pdbx_strand_id
1 'polypeptide(L)'
;FSLERIRELIQNCDRIKLTITVAGMKDEITAAPNRSYSSDTELVLRKGDFLSDRTLGTRAGKAAADLKRGMIDALKSGNMAATITIDVL
;
A
#
# COMPACT_ATOMS: atom_id res chain seq x y z
N PHE A 1 7.06 -5.54 -8.85
CA PHE A 1 5.88 -4.86 -9.45
C PHE A 1 6.37 -4.01 -10.62
N SER A 2 5.49 -3.39 -11.42
CA SER A 2 5.88 -2.45 -12.49
C SER A 2 5.72 -1.02 -12.01
N LEU A 3 6.84 -0.27 -11.89
CA LEU A 3 6.84 1.13 -11.49
C LEU A 3 6.01 1.99 -12.45
N GLU A 4 6.24 1.86 -13.75
CA GLU A 4 5.54 2.63 -14.78
C GLU A 4 4.02 2.47 -14.67
N ARG A 5 3.54 1.23 -14.46
CA ARG A 5 2.11 0.98 -14.31
C ARG A 5 1.53 1.64 -13.07
N ILE A 6 2.26 1.66 -11.96
CA ILE A 6 1.84 2.34 -10.74
C ILE A 6 1.80 3.85 -10.97
N ARG A 7 2.82 4.42 -11.62
CA ARG A 7 2.86 5.85 -11.93
C ARG A 7 1.67 6.27 -12.80
N GLU A 8 1.37 5.50 -13.85
CA GLU A 8 0.20 5.72 -14.70
C GLU A 8 -1.11 5.75 -13.90
N LEU A 9 -1.30 4.77 -13.00
CA LEU A 9 -2.51 4.66 -12.18
C LEU A 9 -2.70 5.90 -11.28
N ILE A 10 -1.63 6.37 -10.65
CA ILE A 10 -1.74 7.39 -9.60
C ILE A 10 -1.74 8.84 -10.10
N GLN A 11 -1.47 9.10 -11.39
CA GLN A 11 -1.45 10.48 -11.91
C GLN A 11 -2.83 11.15 -11.83
N ASN A 12 -3.88 10.40 -12.17
CA ASN A 12 -5.22 10.95 -12.45
C ASN A 12 -6.29 10.55 -11.41
N CYS A 13 -5.89 10.19 -10.20
CA CYS A 13 -6.80 9.91 -9.10
C CYS A 13 -6.47 10.77 -7.88
N ASP A 14 -7.48 11.03 -7.04
CA ASP A 14 -7.30 11.76 -5.78
C ASP A 14 -7.11 10.82 -4.58
N ARG A 15 -7.56 9.57 -4.72
CA ARG A 15 -7.35 8.53 -3.72
C ARG A 15 -7.01 7.18 -4.38
N ILE A 16 -6.26 6.39 -3.63
CA ILE A 16 -5.98 4.99 -3.95
C ILE A 16 -6.48 4.10 -2.80
N LYS A 17 -6.92 2.90 -3.15
CA LYS A 17 -7.22 1.82 -2.20
C LYS A 17 -6.22 0.70 -2.39
N LEU A 18 -5.51 0.36 -1.32
CA LEU A 18 -4.67 -0.83 -1.26
C LEU A 18 -5.42 -1.92 -0.51
N THR A 19 -5.51 -3.09 -1.13
CA THR A 19 -6.02 -4.31 -0.50
C THR A 19 -4.87 -5.27 -0.27
N ILE A 20 -4.59 -5.57 0.99
CA ILE A 20 -3.60 -6.57 1.41
C ILE A 20 -4.32 -7.88 1.64
N THR A 21 -3.91 -8.94 0.95
CA THR A 21 -4.45 -10.29 1.15
C THR A 21 -3.35 -11.22 1.66
N VAL A 22 -3.58 -11.88 2.79
CA VAL A 22 -2.66 -12.85 3.41
C VAL A 22 -3.50 -13.99 4.01
N ALA A 23 -3.17 -15.24 3.69
CA ALA A 23 -3.86 -16.41 4.23
C ALA A 23 -5.41 -16.31 4.15
N GLY A 24 -5.93 -15.79 3.03
CA GLY A 24 -7.37 -15.57 2.81
C GLY A 24 -7.97 -14.36 3.53
N MET A 25 -7.26 -13.73 4.45
CA MET A 25 -7.67 -12.49 5.12
C MET A 25 -7.38 -11.28 4.26
N LYS A 26 -8.32 -10.35 4.18
CA LYS A 26 -8.17 -9.06 3.48
C LYS A 26 -8.15 -7.90 4.46
N ASP A 27 -7.30 -6.92 4.20
CA ASP A 27 -7.29 -5.63 4.88
C ASP A 27 -7.18 -4.49 3.85
N GLU A 28 -7.99 -3.45 4.01
CA GLU A 28 -8.09 -2.34 3.05
C GLU A 28 -7.59 -1.04 3.65
N ILE A 29 -6.80 -0.30 2.88
CA ILE A 29 -6.17 0.96 3.26
C ILE A 29 -6.40 1.97 2.14
N THR A 30 -7.08 3.07 2.46
CA THR A 30 -7.20 4.21 1.54
C THR A 30 -6.13 5.26 1.84
N ALA A 31 -5.51 5.84 0.81
CA ALA A 31 -4.50 6.90 0.94
C ALA A 31 -4.64 7.94 -0.18
N ALA A 32 -4.03 9.10 0.01
CA ALA A 32 -3.81 10.06 -1.07
C ALA A 32 -2.53 9.68 -1.84
N PRO A 33 -2.56 9.60 -3.17
CA PRO A 33 -1.39 9.20 -3.95
C PRO A 33 -0.28 10.25 -3.95
N ASN A 34 0.97 9.80 -3.96
CA ASN A 34 2.13 10.63 -4.26
C ASN A 34 2.41 10.59 -5.77
N ARG A 35 2.01 11.62 -6.51
CA ARG A 35 2.21 11.72 -7.96
C ARG A 35 3.69 11.72 -8.39
N SER A 36 4.61 11.97 -7.45
CA SER A 36 6.07 11.95 -7.66
C SER A 36 6.73 10.63 -7.24
N TYR A 37 5.97 9.57 -6.94
CA TYR A 37 6.52 8.26 -6.58
C TYR A 37 7.45 7.70 -7.67
N SER A 38 8.62 7.21 -7.26
CA SER A 38 9.70 6.80 -8.16
C SER A 38 10.49 5.57 -7.71
N SER A 39 10.13 4.93 -6.59
CA SER A 39 10.80 3.70 -6.14
C SER A 39 10.36 2.48 -6.93
N ASP A 40 11.32 1.66 -7.36
CA ASP A 40 11.11 0.38 -8.06
C ASP A 40 11.16 -0.84 -7.11
N THR A 41 11.48 -0.61 -5.83
CA THR A 41 11.76 -1.64 -4.83
C THR A 41 10.84 -1.58 -3.61
N GLU A 42 10.34 -0.39 -3.24
CA GLU A 42 9.54 -0.18 -2.03
C GLU A 42 8.19 0.48 -2.31
N LEU A 43 7.14 0.03 -1.62
CA LEU A 43 5.81 0.65 -1.60
C LEU A 43 5.47 1.08 -0.17
N VAL A 44 5.55 2.37 0.14
CA VAL A 44 5.30 2.90 1.49
C VAL A 44 4.04 3.74 1.54
N LEU A 45 3.14 3.41 2.46
CA LEU A 45 2.02 4.26 2.87
C LEU A 45 2.31 4.92 4.22
N ARG A 46 1.93 6.20 4.37
CA ARG A 46 2.14 6.96 5.59
C ARG A 46 0.84 7.59 6.08
N LYS A 47 0.65 7.63 7.40
CA LYS A 47 -0.48 8.34 8.01
C LYS A 47 -0.32 9.86 7.92
N GLY A 48 0.91 10.37 8.09
CA GLY A 48 1.22 11.79 7.91
C GLY A 48 1.51 12.16 6.46
N ASP A 49 1.96 13.39 6.25
CA ASP A 49 2.20 14.00 4.93
C ASP A 49 3.66 13.97 4.46
N PHE A 50 4.57 13.32 5.21
CA PHE A 50 5.96 13.19 4.79
C PHE A 50 6.07 12.43 3.46
N LEU A 51 6.81 12.99 2.51
CA LEU A 51 7.04 12.41 1.19
C LEU A 51 8.51 12.00 1.01
N SER A 52 8.71 10.94 0.24
CA SER A 52 10.00 10.46 -0.24
C SER A 52 9.75 9.63 -1.50
N ASP A 53 10.81 9.28 -2.23
CA ASP A 53 10.74 8.51 -3.48
C ASP A 53 10.01 7.17 -3.33
N ARG A 54 10.18 6.51 -2.16
CA ARG A 54 9.48 5.27 -1.76
C ARG A 54 8.05 5.43 -1.25
N THR A 55 7.58 6.66 -1.04
CA THR A 55 6.24 6.93 -0.52
C THR A 55 5.24 6.87 -1.66
N LEU A 56 4.44 5.81 -1.72
CA LEU A 56 3.34 5.67 -2.68
C LEU A 56 2.15 6.56 -2.31
N GLY A 57 1.89 6.75 -1.02
CA GLY A 57 0.77 7.56 -0.57
C GLY A 57 0.85 8.03 0.88
N THR A 58 0.18 9.14 1.15
CA THR A 58 0.08 9.81 2.45
C THR A 58 -1.37 9.84 2.93
N ARG A 59 -1.60 10.34 4.15
CA ARG A 59 -2.94 10.40 4.77
C ARG A 59 -3.66 9.04 4.75
N ALA A 60 -2.89 7.98 4.97
CA ALA A 60 -3.40 6.62 4.99
C ALA A 60 -4.35 6.42 6.17
N GLY A 61 -5.47 5.73 5.92
CA GLY A 61 -6.45 5.41 6.96
C GLY A 61 -5.94 4.41 8.01
N LYS A 62 -4.84 3.71 7.73
CA LYS A 62 -4.24 2.68 8.59
C LYS A 62 -2.71 2.73 8.50
N ALA A 63 -2.05 2.34 9.58
CA ALA A 63 -0.65 1.97 9.64
C ALA A 63 -0.48 0.45 9.80
N ALA A 64 0.75 -0.04 9.77
CA ALA A 64 1.06 -1.45 10.03
C ALA A 64 0.52 -1.94 11.38
N ALA A 65 0.50 -1.08 12.39
CA ALA A 65 -0.06 -1.39 13.71
C ALA A 65 -1.58 -1.60 13.70
N ASP A 66 -2.29 -1.15 12.67
CA ASP A 66 -3.75 -1.28 12.53
C ASP A 66 -4.15 -2.53 11.73
N LEU A 67 -3.18 -3.27 11.18
CA LEU A 67 -3.45 -4.51 10.44
C LEU A 67 -4.06 -5.58 11.35
N LYS A 68 -4.99 -6.37 10.79
CA LYS A 68 -5.59 -7.53 11.46
C LYS A 68 -4.52 -8.43 12.07
N ARG A 69 -4.68 -8.79 13.35
CA ARG A 69 -3.68 -9.59 14.09
C ARG A 69 -3.37 -10.93 13.43
N GLY A 70 -4.40 -11.66 12.99
CA GLY A 70 -4.20 -12.91 12.25
C GLY A 70 -3.34 -12.75 10.98
N MET A 71 -3.40 -11.61 10.30
CA MET A 71 -2.54 -11.33 9.14
C MET A 71 -1.09 -11.12 9.56
N ILE A 72 -0.85 -10.36 10.64
CA ILE A 72 0.50 -10.14 11.18
C ILE A 72 1.12 -11.48 11.61
N ASP A 73 0.35 -12.33 12.28
CA ASP A 73 0.82 -13.63 12.75
C ASP A 73 1.13 -14.58 11.59
N ALA A 74 0.29 -14.56 10.54
CA ALA A 74 0.53 -15.31 9.31
C ALA A 74 1.81 -14.84 8.59
N LEU A 75 2.06 -13.54 8.50
CA LEU A 75 3.27 -13.00 7.89
C LEU A 75 4.53 -13.36 8.68
N LYS A 76 4.47 -13.33 10.02
CA LYS A 76 5.59 -13.71 10.89
C LYS A 76 6.01 -15.18 10.75
N SER A 77 5.08 -16.06 10.36
CA SER A 77 5.39 -17.48 10.12
C SER A 77 6.35 -17.70 8.94
N GLY A 78 6.54 -16.69 8.08
CA GLY A 78 7.47 -16.72 6.94
C GLY A 78 7.00 -17.55 5.73
N ASN A 79 5.96 -18.37 5.90
CA ASN A 79 5.50 -19.29 4.84
C ASN A 79 4.39 -18.71 3.96
N MET A 80 3.91 -17.51 4.24
CA MET A 80 2.77 -16.90 3.56
C MET A 80 3.20 -15.70 2.72
N ALA A 81 2.79 -15.68 1.45
CA ALA A 81 2.94 -14.52 0.60
C ALA A 81 1.81 -13.50 0.85
N ALA A 82 2.15 -12.22 0.82
CA ALA A 82 1.16 -11.14 0.72
C ALA A 82 0.88 -10.83 -0.75
N THR A 83 -0.40 -10.71 -1.11
CA THR A 83 -0.81 -10.13 -2.38
C THR A 83 -1.33 -8.72 -2.13
N ILE A 84 -0.85 -7.76 -2.92
CA ILE A 84 -1.26 -6.36 -2.86
C ILE A 84 -2.01 -6.02 -4.16
N THR A 85 -3.23 -5.51 -4.02
CA THR A 85 -4.00 -4.94 -5.12
C THR A 85 -4.13 -3.44 -4.89
N ILE A 86 -3.93 -2.65 -5.95
CA ILE A 86 -4.04 -1.19 -5.93
C ILE A 86 -5.18 -0.80 -6.87
N ASP A 87 -6.22 -0.18 -6.33
CA ASP A 87 -7.34 0.37 -7.08
C ASP A 87 -7.32 1.90 -6.97
N VAL A 88 -7.70 2.58 -8.06
CA VAL A 88 -7.98 4.04 -8.04
C VAL A 88 -9.41 4.28 -7.60
N LEU A 89 -9.65 5.35 -6.85
CA LEU A 89 -10.97 5.79 -6.40
C LEU A 89 -11.33 7.16 -6.98
#